data_AF-A0A1F8TM61-F1
#
_entry.id   AF-A0A1F8TM61-F1
#
_cell.length_a   1.000
_cell.length_b   1.000
_cell.length_c   1.000
_cell.angle_alpha   90.00
_cell.angle_beta   90.00
_cell.angle_gamma   90.00
#
_symmetry.space_group_name_H-M   'P 1'
#
loop_
_entity.id
_entity.type
_entity.pdbx_description
1 polymer ?
#
loop_
_entity_poly.entity_id
_entity_poly.type
_entity_poly.pdbx_seq_one_letter_code
_entity_poly.pdbx_strand_id
1 'polypeptide(L)'
;MITVTLFSRDDCHLCEEALANLEALQTQIPHRLDVVNVDGNRDLQRAYGLDVPVVEAGPYRLKAPFTKQELEVTLRAAAERAKDIESIKQSSDQAKAQSGWTISGADRFSYWLSNHYLLLINGLVVIYLGLPVLAPVFMVAGFTTPAAIIYRVYGAVCHQLAYRSWFLFGEQPAYPRVEAKVEGLIPYGQAIGLDENDQWGARRFIGNPLVGYKVGLCQRDVAIYGGILSFGLIFSLTGRRIKSLPWYIWIVIGIFPIGIDGLSQLLSQPPLNSVPPFSLFSFRESTPLLRTLTGSLFGATTAWFGFPLVEETMAETRKFMAEKFSRNKGKGNRG
;
A
#
# COMPACT_ATOMS: atom_id res chain seq x y z
N MET A 1 -26.46 8.79 31.93
CA MET A 1 -26.80 9.78 30.88
C MET A 1 -26.06 9.40 29.60
N ILE A 2 -26.76 9.28 28.47
CA ILE A 2 -26.13 8.90 27.19
C ILE A 2 -25.51 10.12 26.50
N THR A 3 -24.50 9.90 25.65
CA THR A 3 -23.94 10.94 24.77
C THR A 3 -24.51 10.75 23.37
N VAL A 4 -25.02 11.83 22.78
CA VAL A 4 -25.61 11.89 21.44
C VAL A 4 -24.78 12.85 20.61
N THR A 5 -24.28 12.40 19.47
CA THR A 5 -23.55 13.24 18.50
C THR A 5 -24.44 13.58 17.32
N LEU A 6 -24.61 14.87 17.02
CA LEU A 6 -25.24 15.34 15.78
C LEU A 6 -24.14 15.76 14.80
N PHE A 7 -23.99 15.02 13.71
CA PHE A 7 -23.21 15.50 12.56
C PHE A 7 -24.10 16.45 11.75
N SER A 8 -23.66 17.71 11.67
CA SER A 8 -24.36 18.82 11.03
C SER A 8 -23.47 19.45 9.96
N ARG A 9 -24.02 20.35 9.15
CA ARG A 9 -23.31 21.16 8.16
C ARG A 9 -23.83 22.60 8.19
N ASP A 10 -23.09 23.54 7.62
CA ASP A 10 -23.57 24.92 7.53
C ASP A 10 -24.74 25.04 6.53
N ASP A 11 -25.64 25.99 6.76
CA ASP A 11 -26.83 26.28 5.95
C ASP A 11 -27.74 25.05 5.68
N CYS A 12 -28.05 24.28 6.72
CA CYS A 12 -28.85 23.05 6.62
C CYS A 12 -30.11 23.09 7.49
N HIS A 13 -31.26 23.32 6.85
CA HIS A 13 -32.55 23.39 7.54
C HIS A 13 -32.92 22.09 8.28
N LEU A 14 -32.69 20.93 7.65
CA LEU A 14 -32.92 19.63 8.30
C LEU A 14 -32.05 19.45 9.55
N CYS A 15 -30.84 20.03 9.56
CA CYS A 15 -29.93 19.96 10.68
C CYS A 15 -30.37 20.84 11.86
N GLU A 16 -30.93 22.02 11.57
CA GLU A 16 -31.56 22.89 12.56
C GLU A 16 -32.79 22.21 13.18
N GLU A 17 -33.63 21.58 12.37
CA GLU A 17 -34.79 20.82 12.84
C GLU A 17 -34.38 19.64 13.73
N ALA A 18 -33.36 18.88 13.31
CA ALA A 18 -32.81 17.78 14.10
C ALA A 18 -32.25 18.26 15.45
N LEU A 19 -31.54 19.40 15.46
CA LEU A 19 -31.02 20.01 16.69
C LEU A 19 -32.15 20.40 17.64
N ALA A 20 -33.17 21.11 17.15
CA ALA A 20 -34.33 21.51 17.96
C ALA A 20 -35.09 20.30 18.53
N ASN A 21 -35.25 19.24 17.73
CA ASN A 21 -35.88 18.00 18.19
C ASN A 21 -35.05 17.28 19.27
N LEU A 22 -33.72 17.25 19.14
CA LEU A 22 -32.82 16.69 20.17
C LEU A 22 -32.90 17.48 21.48
N GLU A 23 -32.85 18.82 21.41
CA GLU A 23 -32.99 19.69 22.59
C GLU A 23 -34.35 19.50 23.28
N ALA A 24 -35.45 19.44 22.51
CA ALA A 24 -36.78 19.20 23.06
C ALA A 24 -36.88 17.85 23.80
N LEU A 25 -36.20 16.82 23.28
CA LEU A 25 -36.20 15.47 23.87
C LEU A 25 -35.29 15.33 25.10
N GLN A 26 -34.40 16.28 25.40
CA GLN A 26 -33.52 16.20 26.58
C GLN A 26 -34.28 16.11 27.90
N THR A 27 -35.46 16.75 27.98
CA THR A 27 -36.31 16.72 29.18
C THR A 27 -36.89 15.32 29.45
N GLN A 28 -37.23 14.58 28.39
CA GLN A 28 -37.83 13.24 28.49
C GLN A 28 -36.78 12.13 28.51
N ILE A 29 -35.68 12.32 27.78
CA ILE A 29 -34.58 11.37 27.64
C ILE A 29 -33.28 12.11 27.95
N PRO A 30 -32.81 12.12 29.21
CA PRO A 30 -31.61 12.86 29.59
C PRO A 30 -30.37 12.40 28.81
N HIS A 31 -29.83 13.29 27.99
CA HIS A 31 -28.65 13.03 27.17
C HIS A 31 -27.75 14.27 27.05
N ARG A 32 -26.46 14.02 26.85
CA ARG A 32 -25.48 15.04 26.48
C ARG A 32 -25.45 15.15 24.96
N LEU A 33 -25.66 16.35 24.43
CA LEU A 33 -25.59 16.63 22.99
C LEU A 33 -24.23 17.23 22.61
N ASP A 34 -23.53 16.59 21.67
CA ASP A 34 -22.30 17.09 21.04
C ASP A 34 -22.57 17.32 19.54
N VAL A 35 -22.46 18.56 19.06
CA VAL A 35 -22.67 18.91 17.64
C VAL A 35 -21.33 18.99 16.91
N VAL A 36 -21.21 18.30 15.79
CA VAL A 36 -19.99 18.24 14.97
C VAL A 36 -20.31 18.75 13.57
N ASN A 37 -19.73 19.88 13.18
CA ASN A 37 -19.81 20.40 11.81
C ASN A 37 -18.88 19.58 10.89
N VAL A 38 -19.43 18.96 9.84
CA VAL A 38 -18.71 18.15 8.88
C VAL A 38 -17.91 18.97 7.86
N ASP A 39 -18.30 20.22 7.58
CA ASP A 39 -17.63 21.08 6.61
C ASP A 39 -16.23 21.51 7.08
N GLY A 40 -16.01 21.54 8.40
CA GLY A 40 -14.69 21.80 9.00
C GLY A 40 -13.67 20.65 8.85
N ASN A 41 -14.06 19.49 8.32
CA ASN A 41 -13.18 18.34 8.16
C ASN A 41 -13.51 17.54 6.89
N ARG A 42 -12.58 17.52 5.92
CA ARG A 42 -12.75 16.84 4.63
C ARG A 42 -13.08 15.34 4.74
N ASP A 43 -12.58 14.65 5.76
CA ASP A 43 -12.88 13.22 5.96
C ASP A 43 -14.31 13.02 6.48
N LEU A 44 -14.79 13.91 7.37
CA LEU A 44 -16.19 13.92 7.80
C LEU A 44 -17.13 14.33 6.67
N GLN A 45 -16.73 15.30 5.85
CA GLN A 45 -17.49 15.73 4.68
C GLN A 45 -17.66 14.59 3.66
N ARG A 46 -16.61 13.81 3.38
CA ARG A 46 -16.73 12.62 2.52
C ARG A 46 -17.62 11.54 3.15
N ALA A 47 -17.53 11.37 4.47
CA ALA A 47 -18.22 10.31 5.19
C ALA A 47 -19.71 10.56 5.41
N TYR A 48 -20.11 11.82 5.60
CA TYR A 48 -21.45 12.21 6.05
C TYR A 48 -22.05 13.37 5.26
N GLY A 49 -21.29 14.10 4.45
CA GLY A 49 -21.73 15.35 3.83
C GLY A 49 -22.97 15.25 2.92
N LEU A 50 -23.28 14.05 2.41
CA LEU A 50 -24.50 13.77 1.64
C LEU A 50 -25.66 13.24 2.49
N ASP A 51 -25.38 12.77 3.70
CA ASP A 51 -26.35 12.10 4.58
C ASP A 51 -26.79 12.99 5.77
N VAL A 52 -26.16 14.16 5.95
CA VAL A 52 -26.44 15.08 7.05
C VAL A 52 -27.88 15.63 6.98
N PRO A 53 -28.59 15.75 8.13
CA PRO A 53 -28.13 15.44 9.49
C PRO A 53 -28.01 13.93 9.78
N VAL A 54 -26.96 13.56 10.52
CA VAL A 54 -26.78 12.20 11.04
C VAL A 54 -26.68 12.25 12.56
N VAL A 55 -27.57 11.52 13.24
CA VAL A 55 -27.58 11.39 14.70
C VAL A 55 -26.95 10.07 15.10
N GLU A 56 -26.03 10.09 16.06
CA GLU A 56 -25.43 8.89 16.64
C GLU A 56 -25.61 8.87 18.16
N ALA A 57 -26.20 7.79 18.68
CA ALA A 57 -26.43 7.57 20.11
C ALA A 57 -25.96 6.15 20.47
N GLY A 58 -24.77 6.03 21.05
CA GLY A 58 -24.16 4.73 21.31
C GLY A 58 -23.89 3.95 20.01
N PRO A 59 -24.38 2.70 19.85
CA PRO A 59 -24.22 1.94 18.61
C PRO A 59 -25.26 2.31 17.53
N TYR A 60 -26.26 3.13 17.86
CA TYR A 60 -27.36 3.46 16.96
C TYR A 60 -27.03 4.70 16.14
N ARG A 61 -27.31 4.65 14.84
CA ARG A 61 -27.11 5.76 13.91
C ARG A 61 -28.35 5.96 13.06
N LEU A 62 -28.85 7.19 13.03
CA LEU A 62 -30.03 7.62 12.28
C LEU A 62 -29.61 8.67 11.25
N LYS A 63 -29.94 8.44 9.98
CA LYS A 63 -29.60 9.33 8.85
C LYS A 63 -30.86 9.96 8.29
N ALA A 64 -30.75 11.20 7.81
CA ALA A 64 -31.88 11.88 7.18
C ALA A 64 -32.39 11.18 5.90
N PRO A 65 -33.68 11.31 5.57
CA PRO A 65 -34.73 11.94 6.37
C PRO A 65 -35.20 11.03 7.52
N PHE A 66 -35.51 11.62 8.68
CA PHE A 66 -36.12 10.93 9.82
C PHE A 66 -37.12 11.82 10.54
N THR A 67 -38.10 11.21 11.19
CA THR A 67 -39.13 11.87 11.97
C THR A 67 -38.72 12.06 13.43
N LYS A 68 -39.43 12.93 14.15
CA LYS A 68 -39.25 13.08 15.60
C LYS A 68 -39.53 11.77 16.35
N GLN A 69 -40.49 10.96 15.90
CA GLN A 69 -40.78 9.66 16.50
C GLN A 69 -39.61 8.68 16.33
N GLU A 70 -39.02 8.59 15.14
CA GLU A 70 -37.85 7.72 14.89
C GLU A 70 -36.64 8.16 15.71
N LEU A 71 -36.44 9.47 15.86
CA LEU A 71 -35.42 10.03 16.73
C LEU A 71 -35.65 9.63 18.19
N GLU A 72 -36.87 9.77 18.69
CA GLU A 72 -37.24 9.38 20.06
C GLU A 72 -37.00 7.89 20.32
N VAL A 73 -37.45 7.01 19.40
CA VAL A 73 -37.23 5.56 19.49
C VAL A 73 -35.74 5.23 19.55
N THR A 74 -34.93 5.88 18.70
CA THR A 74 -33.47 5.70 18.68
C THR A 74 -32.82 6.10 20.00
N LEU A 75 -33.22 7.25 20.57
CA LEU A 75 -32.69 7.72 21.85
C LEU A 75 -33.12 6.84 23.02
N ARG A 76 -34.38 6.34 23.03
CA ARG A 76 -34.85 5.40 24.05
C ARG A 76 -34.07 4.09 24.01
N ALA A 77 -33.88 3.51 22.83
CA ALA A 77 -33.09 2.30 22.65
C ALA A 77 -31.62 2.48 23.08
N ALA A 78 -31.03 3.65 22.82
CA ALA A 78 -29.69 3.99 23.29
C ALA A 78 -29.62 4.11 24.82
N ALA A 79 -30.62 4.75 25.44
CA ALA A 79 -30.70 4.93 26.89
C ALA A 79 -30.92 3.62 27.64
N GLU A 80 -31.78 2.74 27.12
CA GLU A 80 -32.04 1.41 27.67
C GLU A 80 -30.79 0.54 27.61
N ARG A 81 -30.16 0.46 26.43
CA ARG A 81 -28.90 -0.28 26.28
C ARG A 81 -27.79 0.23 27.19
N ALA A 82 -27.73 1.54 27.44
CA ALA A 82 -26.76 2.09 28.38
C ALA A 82 -27.02 1.63 29.82
N LYS A 83 -28.29 1.51 30.23
CA LYS A 83 -28.68 0.93 31.54
C LYS A 83 -28.34 -0.55 31.62
N ASP A 84 -28.57 -1.32 30.56
CA ASP A 84 -28.21 -2.74 30.51
C ASP A 84 -26.70 -2.95 30.61
N ILE A 85 -25.91 -2.11 29.93
CA ILE A 85 -24.45 -2.15 30.05
C ILE A 85 -24.01 -1.77 31.46
N GLU A 86 -24.67 -0.81 32.10
CA GLU A 86 -24.37 -0.38 33.47
C GLU A 86 -24.70 -1.47 34.51
N SER A 87 -25.81 -2.20 34.32
CA SER A 87 -26.15 -3.36 35.15
C SER A 87 -25.19 -4.53 34.95
N ILE A 88 -24.73 -4.77 33.72
CA ILE A 88 -23.70 -5.78 33.43
C ILE A 88 -22.33 -5.37 34.00
N LYS A 89 -21.95 -4.09 33.92
CA LYS A 89 -20.69 -3.56 34.49
C LYS A 89 -20.61 -3.71 36.00
N GLN A 90 -21.74 -3.69 36.70
CA GLN A 90 -21.77 -3.99 38.14
C GLN A 90 -21.44 -5.46 38.47
N SER A 91 -21.34 -6.34 37.46
CA SER A 91 -21.03 -7.76 37.62
C SER A 91 -19.67 -8.22 37.05
N SER A 92 -18.87 -7.34 36.45
CA SER A 92 -17.50 -7.67 36.04
C SER A 92 -16.60 -6.45 35.81
N ASP A 93 -15.35 -6.54 36.28
CA ASP A 93 -14.27 -5.55 36.15
C ASP A 93 -13.85 -5.32 34.69
N GLN A 94 -14.67 -4.63 33.90
CA GLN A 94 -14.28 -4.12 32.59
C GLN A 94 -14.62 -2.64 32.43
N ALA A 95 -13.92 -1.84 33.24
CA ALA A 95 -13.71 -0.40 33.05
C ALA A 95 -12.89 -0.05 31.79
N LYS A 96 -12.72 -0.96 30.81
CA LYS A 96 -12.04 -0.68 29.53
C LYS A 96 -12.98 -0.16 28.43
N ALA A 97 -14.30 -0.24 28.60
CA ALA A 97 -15.25 0.20 27.57
C ALA A 97 -15.55 1.73 27.57
N GLN A 98 -15.01 2.50 28.52
CA GLN A 98 -15.25 3.96 28.62
C GLN A 98 -14.03 4.83 28.31
N SER A 99 -12.83 4.26 28.16
CA SER A 99 -11.63 5.04 27.79
C SER A 99 -11.47 5.29 26.28
N GLY A 100 -12.44 4.88 25.45
CA GLY A 100 -12.37 4.91 23.98
C GLY A 100 -12.22 6.29 23.31
N TRP A 101 -12.09 7.38 24.07
CA TRP A 101 -12.11 8.75 23.57
C TRP A 101 -10.89 9.58 23.96
N THR A 102 -9.89 9.02 24.64
CA THR A 102 -8.60 9.72 24.79
C THR A 102 -7.78 9.56 23.52
N ILE A 103 -7.24 10.67 23.01
CA ILE A 103 -6.33 10.65 21.87
C ILE A 103 -4.96 10.23 22.38
N SER A 104 -4.51 9.05 22.00
CA SER A 104 -3.17 8.55 22.28
C SER A 104 -2.15 9.00 21.22
N GLY A 105 -0.86 8.78 21.49
CA GLY A 105 0.18 8.94 20.46
C GLY A 105 -0.01 7.99 19.28
N ALA A 106 -0.45 6.75 19.56
CA ALA A 106 -0.76 5.74 18.54
C ALA A 106 -1.90 6.20 17.61
N ASP A 107 -2.94 6.84 18.16
CA ASP A 107 -4.04 7.42 17.38
C ASP A 107 -3.55 8.48 16.38
N ARG A 108 -2.67 9.38 16.82
CA ARG A 108 -2.08 10.41 15.95
C ARG A 108 -1.22 9.79 14.87
N PHE A 109 -0.43 8.76 15.21
CA PHE A 109 0.37 8.02 14.24
C PHE A 109 -0.51 7.31 13.21
N SER A 110 -1.57 6.60 13.61
CA SER A 110 -2.50 5.93 12.69
C SER A 110 -3.17 6.91 11.73
N TYR A 111 -3.58 8.09 12.22
CA TYR A 111 -4.12 9.13 11.36
C TYR A 111 -3.06 9.70 10.40
N TRP A 112 -1.85 9.95 10.86
CA TRP A 112 -0.76 10.41 9.99
C TRP A 112 -0.42 9.35 8.92
N LEU A 113 -0.29 8.09 9.32
CA LEU A 113 0.03 6.96 8.45
C LEU A 113 -1.04 6.80 7.38
N SER A 114 -2.32 6.79 7.75
CA SER A 114 -3.42 6.67 6.79
C SER A 114 -3.50 7.83 5.78
N ASN A 115 -2.97 9.00 6.12
CA ASN A 115 -2.83 10.12 5.18
C ASN A 115 -1.60 9.98 4.27
N HIS A 116 -0.49 9.42 4.76
CA HIS A 116 0.83 9.42 4.09
C HIS A 116 1.30 8.05 3.58
N TYR A 117 0.52 6.98 3.74
CA TYR A 117 0.98 5.62 3.43
C TYR A 117 1.48 5.46 1.98
N LEU A 118 0.84 6.07 0.98
CA LEU A 118 1.33 6.02 -0.41
C LEU A 118 2.67 6.71 -0.59
N LEU A 119 2.91 7.85 0.09
CA LEU A 119 4.20 8.53 0.05
C LEU A 119 5.28 7.64 0.66
N LEU A 120 4.97 6.97 1.77
CA LEU A 120 5.89 6.03 2.43
C LEU A 120 6.18 4.83 1.53
N ILE A 121 5.17 4.16 0.99
CA ILE A 121 5.35 2.99 0.13
C ILE A 121 6.13 3.38 -1.13
N ASN A 122 5.72 4.43 -1.85
CA ASN A 122 6.43 4.86 -3.05
C ASN A 122 7.85 5.34 -2.72
N GLY A 123 8.05 6.05 -1.60
CA GLY A 123 9.38 6.48 -1.14
C GLY A 123 10.30 5.31 -0.86
N LEU A 124 9.81 4.27 -0.18
CA LEU A 124 10.57 3.04 0.05
C LEU A 124 10.93 2.33 -1.25
N VAL A 125 10.00 2.26 -2.22
CA VAL A 125 10.27 1.65 -3.53
C VAL A 125 11.27 2.48 -4.34
N VAL A 126 11.19 3.82 -4.31
CA VAL A 126 12.16 4.72 -4.94
C VAL A 126 13.55 4.51 -4.36
N ILE A 127 13.67 4.40 -3.04
CA ILE A 127 14.97 4.12 -2.39
C ILE A 127 15.46 2.73 -2.79
N TYR A 128 14.59 1.72 -2.75
CA TYR A 128 14.93 0.34 -3.09
C TYR A 128 15.39 0.17 -4.55
N LEU A 129 14.74 0.84 -5.49
CA LEU A 129 15.06 0.78 -6.91
C LEU A 129 16.21 1.74 -7.28
N GLY A 130 16.24 2.92 -6.66
CA GLY A 130 17.18 3.99 -6.96
C GLY A 130 18.61 3.68 -6.51
N LEU A 131 18.79 3.10 -5.31
CA LEU A 131 20.13 2.78 -4.81
C LEU A 131 20.91 1.84 -5.77
N PRO A 132 20.36 0.71 -6.25
CA PRO A 132 21.01 -0.16 -7.23
C PRO A 132 21.35 0.52 -8.56
N VAL A 133 20.53 1.48 -9.00
CA VAL A 133 20.76 2.26 -10.23
C VAL A 133 21.85 3.32 -10.00
N LEU A 134 21.98 3.85 -8.78
CA LEU A 134 23.06 4.76 -8.39
C LEU A 134 24.43 4.06 -8.30
N ALA A 135 24.49 2.74 -8.10
CA ALA A 135 25.76 2.03 -8.01
C ALA A 135 26.64 2.20 -9.27
N PRO A 136 26.13 2.00 -10.51
CA PRO A 136 26.85 2.37 -11.74
C PRO A 136 27.30 3.84 -11.79
N VAL A 137 26.47 4.78 -11.32
CA VAL A 137 26.79 6.21 -11.31
C VAL A 137 28.01 6.47 -10.42
N PHE A 138 28.03 5.86 -9.24
CA PHE A 138 29.18 5.94 -8.32
C PHE A 138 30.43 5.28 -8.90
N MET A 139 30.30 4.17 -9.64
CA MET A 139 31.44 3.54 -10.31
C MET A 139 32.08 4.48 -11.34
N VAL A 140 31.28 5.13 -12.20
CA VAL A 140 31.78 6.08 -13.20
C VAL A 140 32.37 7.34 -12.56
N ALA A 141 31.76 7.82 -11.46
CA ALA A 141 32.25 8.97 -10.72
C ALA A 141 33.47 8.68 -9.83
N GLY A 142 33.96 7.44 -9.78
CA GLY A 142 35.11 7.03 -8.95
C GLY A 142 34.80 6.78 -7.48
N PHE A 143 33.54 6.89 -7.05
CA PHE A 143 33.07 6.58 -5.69
C PHE A 143 32.88 5.06 -5.49
N THR A 144 33.98 4.31 -5.60
CA THR A 144 33.95 2.84 -5.58
C THR A 144 33.49 2.26 -4.24
N THR A 145 33.85 2.86 -3.11
CA THR A 145 33.45 2.38 -1.78
C THR A 145 31.92 2.45 -1.57
N PRO A 146 31.24 3.59 -1.79
CA PRO A 146 29.78 3.64 -1.77
C PRO A 146 29.11 2.64 -2.72
N ALA A 147 29.63 2.49 -3.95
CA ALA A 147 29.10 1.53 -4.92
C ALA A 147 29.21 0.09 -4.41
N ALA A 148 30.37 -0.29 -3.84
CA ALA A 148 30.63 -1.62 -3.31
C ALA A 148 29.69 -1.97 -2.15
N ILE A 149 29.35 -1.01 -1.30
CA ILE A 149 28.35 -1.20 -0.23
C ILE A 149 26.99 -1.53 -0.83
N ILE A 150 26.55 -0.77 -1.85
CA ILE A 150 25.27 -1.05 -2.52
C ILE A 150 25.26 -2.44 -3.14
N TYR A 151 26.29 -2.80 -3.93
CA TYR A 151 26.38 -4.15 -4.52
C TYR A 151 26.34 -5.25 -3.46
N ARG A 152 27.07 -5.08 -2.34
CA ARG A 152 27.10 -6.06 -1.25
C ARG A 152 25.75 -6.22 -0.56
N VAL A 153 25.10 -5.11 -0.20
CA VAL A 153 23.79 -5.14 0.48
C VAL A 153 22.74 -5.78 -0.41
N TYR A 154 22.62 -5.34 -1.66
CA TYR A 154 21.67 -5.92 -2.59
C TYR A 154 22.04 -7.35 -3.02
N GLY A 155 23.31 -7.73 -2.89
CA GLY A 155 23.78 -9.09 -3.19
C GLY A 155 23.20 -10.13 -2.24
N ALA A 156 22.73 -9.72 -1.05
CA ALA A 156 22.05 -10.62 -0.12
C ALA A 156 20.63 -11.00 -0.57
N VAL A 157 19.97 -10.14 -1.36
CA VAL A 157 18.58 -10.33 -1.81
C VAL A 157 18.45 -10.64 -3.30
N CYS A 158 19.48 -10.32 -4.09
CA CYS A 158 19.53 -10.58 -5.52
C CYS A 158 20.89 -11.18 -5.88
N HIS A 159 20.92 -12.17 -6.78
CA HIS A 159 22.17 -12.77 -7.22
C HIS A 159 23.03 -11.84 -8.09
N GLN A 160 22.44 -10.77 -8.66
CA GLN A 160 23.13 -9.76 -9.48
C GLN A 160 24.02 -10.37 -10.57
N LEU A 161 23.56 -11.44 -11.20
CA LEU A 161 24.30 -12.09 -12.29
C LEU A 161 24.44 -11.10 -13.43
N ALA A 162 25.66 -10.82 -13.88
CA ALA A 162 25.94 -9.85 -14.93
C ALA A 162 25.06 -10.08 -16.17
N TYR A 163 24.93 -11.32 -16.64
CA TYR A 163 24.10 -11.66 -17.80
C TYR A 163 22.57 -11.55 -17.59
N ARG A 164 22.14 -11.22 -16.37
CA ARG A 164 20.74 -10.93 -16.00
C ARG A 164 20.56 -9.50 -15.47
N SER A 165 21.56 -8.64 -15.56
CA SER A 165 21.52 -7.25 -15.10
C SER A 165 21.46 -6.28 -16.27
N TRP A 166 20.94 -5.08 -16.02
CA TRP A 166 21.13 -3.94 -16.92
C TRP A 166 22.51 -3.33 -16.68
N PHE A 167 23.16 -2.83 -17.72
CA PHE A 167 24.42 -2.10 -17.69
C PHE A 167 24.18 -0.65 -18.09
N LEU A 168 24.82 0.25 -17.35
CA LEU A 168 24.82 1.69 -17.65
C LEU A 168 26.24 2.13 -18.02
N PHE A 169 26.34 3.14 -18.87
CA PHE A 169 27.61 3.76 -19.26
C PHE A 169 28.56 2.82 -20.02
N GLY A 170 28.02 1.95 -20.87
CA GLY A 170 28.78 1.03 -21.71
C GLY A 170 28.19 0.88 -23.11
N GLU A 171 28.76 -0.01 -23.91
CA GLU A 171 28.39 -0.21 -25.32
C GLU A 171 26.97 -0.74 -25.54
N GLN A 172 26.47 -1.60 -24.65
CA GLN A 172 25.11 -2.15 -24.73
C GLN A 172 24.42 -2.22 -23.36
N PRO A 173 23.08 -2.16 -23.31
CA PRO A 173 22.33 -2.12 -22.06
C PRO A 173 22.31 -3.48 -21.34
N ALA A 174 22.55 -4.60 -22.02
CA ALA A 174 22.56 -5.93 -21.40
C ALA A 174 23.45 -6.89 -22.20
N TYR A 175 24.10 -7.83 -21.52
CA TYR A 175 24.96 -8.86 -22.14
C TYR A 175 24.38 -10.24 -21.80
N PRO A 176 23.38 -10.75 -22.54
CA PRO A 176 22.77 -12.04 -22.25
C PRO A 176 23.73 -13.20 -22.57
N ARG A 177 23.45 -14.39 -22.05
CA ARG A 177 24.14 -15.62 -22.47
C ARG A 177 23.79 -16.00 -23.91
N VAL A 178 24.65 -16.78 -24.56
CA VAL A 178 24.40 -17.32 -25.91
C VAL A 178 23.10 -18.12 -25.94
N GLU A 179 22.79 -18.88 -24.88
CA GLU A 179 21.57 -19.69 -24.81
C GLU A 179 20.27 -18.87 -24.77
N ALA A 180 20.34 -17.57 -24.47
CA ALA A 180 19.17 -16.68 -24.56
C ALA A 180 18.81 -16.33 -26.01
N LYS A 181 19.70 -16.58 -26.98
CA LYS A 181 19.49 -16.40 -28.43
C LYS A 181 18.96 -15.00 -28.79
N VAL A 182 19.55 -13.96 -28.19
CA VAL A 182 19.16 -12.57 -28.47
C VAL A 182 19.98 -12.03 -29.62
N GLU A 183 19.33 -11.73 -30.75
CA GLU A 183 19.98 -11.11 -31.90
C GLU A 183 20.36 -9.65 -31.61
N GLY A 184 21.49 -9.21 -32.18
CA GLY A 184 21.94 -7.82 -32.08
C GLY A 184 22.60 -7.42 -30.76
N LEU A 185 22.77 -8.34 -29.79
CA LEU A 185 23.54 -8.09 -28.57
C LEU A 185 24.77 -8.99 -28.50
N ILE A 186 25.89 -8.44 -28.02
CA ILE A 186 27.11 -9.21 -27.77
C ILE A 186 26.87 -10.13 -26.55
N PRO A 187 27.11 -11.44 -26.65
CA PRO A 187 26.93 -12.35 -25.53
C PRO A 187 27.87 -12.05 -24.35
N TYR A 188 27.43 -12.41 -23.14
CA TYR A 188 28.18 -12.26 -21.89
C TYR A 188 29.62 -12.79 -21.99
N GLY A 189 29.78 -14.03 -22.45
CA GLY A 189 31.11 -14.65 -22.50
C GLY A 189 32.05 -13.93 -23.46
N GLN A 190 31.51 -13.42 -24.58
CA GLN A 190 32.30 -12.69 -25.57
C GLN A 190 32.67 -11.28 -25.10
N ALA A 191 31.74 -10.54 -24.49
CA ALA A 191 32.00 -9.15 -24.08
C ALA A 191 32.87 -9.05 -22.83
N ILE A 192 32.74 -9.99 -21.90
CA ILE A 192 33.37 -9.92 -20.57
C ILE A 192 34.56 -10.89 -20.45
N GLY A 193 34.64 -11.91 -21.32
CA GLY A 193 35.73 -12.89 -21.33
C GLY A 193 35.66 -13.90 -20.18
N LEU A 194 34.49 -14.08 -19.56
CA LEU A 194 34.24 -15.06 -18.50
C LEU A 194 33.40 -16.23 -19.01
N ASP A 195 33.60 -17.42 -18.44
CA ASP A 195 32.77 -18.59 -18.73
C ASP A 195 31.29 -18.30 -18.39
N GLU A 196 30.38 -18.55 -19.32
CA GLU A 196 28.95 -18.32 -19.15
C GLU A 196 28.33 -19.22 -18.07
N ASN A 197 28.99 -20.34 -17.75
CA ASN A 197 28.59 -21.26 -16.69
C ASN A 197 29.15 -20.90 -15.30
N ASP A 198 30.12 -19.98 -15.22
CA ASP A 198 30.65 -19.49 -13.95
C ASP A 198 29.69 -18.46 -13.31
N GLN A 199 28.74 -18.99 -12.54
CA GLN A 199 27.77 -18.20 -11.76
C GLN A 199 28.46 -17.26 -10.76
N TRP A 200 29.59 -17.67 -10.18
CA TRP A 200 30.30 -16.87 -9.19
C TRP A 200 31.06 -15.73 -9.84
N GLY A 201 31.71 -15.98 -10.98
CA GLY A 201 32.30 -14.96 -11.84
C GLY A 201 31.27 -13.92 -12.28
N ALA A 202 30.14 -14.38 -12.82
CA ALA A 202 29.05 -13.50 -13.25
C ALA A 202 28.46 -12.64 -12.11
N ARG A 203 28.41 -13.19 -10.89
CA ARG A 203 27.98 -12.46 -9.70
C ARG A 203 29.02 -11.43 -9.24
N ARG A 204 30.31 -11.76 -9.26
CA ARG A 204 31.41 -10.87 -8.82
C ARG A 204 31.70 -9.75 -9.81
N PHE A 205 31.50 -9.98 -11.10
CA PHE A 205 31.78 -8.98 -12.12
C PHE A 205 30.86 -7.77 -11.99
N ILE A 206 31.42 -6.59 -11.69
CA ILE A 206 30.66 -5.33 -11.51
C ILE A 206 30.56 -4.56 -12.83
N GLY A 207 31.65 -4.49 -13.60
CA GLY A 207 31.72 -3.71 -14.82
C GLY A 207 33.10 -3.12 -15.07
N ASN A 208 33.26 -2.48 -16.23
CA ASN A 208 34.46 -1.76 -16.62
C ASN A 208 34.08 -0.62 -17.61
N PRO A 209 35.01 0.28 -17.98
CA PRO A 209 34.69 1.39 -18.87
C PRO A 209 34.20 1.03 -20.27
N LEU A 210 34.46 -0.19 -20.77
CA LEU A 210 34.00 -0.65 -22.08
C LEU A 210 32.55 -1.13 -22.02
N VAL A 211 32.29 -2.14 -21.17
CA VAL A 211 30.97 -2.75 -21.08
C VAL A 211 29.98 -1.98 -20.21
N GLY A 212 30.48 -0.99 -19.47
CA GLY A 212 29.74 -0.24 -18.47
C GLY A 212 29.66 -0.97 -17.13
N TYR A 213 28.82 -0.46 -16.23
CA TYR A 213 28.64 -0.99 -14.88
C TYR A 213 27.21 -1.50 -14.68
N LYS A 214 27.10 -2.70 -14.10
CA LYS A 214 25.80 -3.35 -13.89
C LYS A 214 24.98 -2.67 -12.81
N VAL A 215 23.67 -2.58 -12.97
CA VAL A 215 22.74 -2.20 -11.91
C VAL A 215 22.79 -3.28 -10.81
N GLY A 216 22.76 -2.85 -9.54
CA GLY A 216 22.83 -3.72 -8.36
C GLY A 216 21.61 -4.63 -8.12
N LEU A 217 20.76 -4.83 -9.13
CA LEU A 217 19.59 -5.69 -9.15
C LEU A 217 19.49 -6.37 -10.52
N CYS A 218 18.80 -7.50 -10.60
CA CYS A 218 18.53 -8.14 -11.88
C CYS A 218 17.46 -7.39 -12.67
N GLN A 219 17.43 -7.61 -13.99
CA GLN A 219 16.47 -7.03 -14.92
C GLN A 219 15.02 -7.26 -14.48
N ARG A 220 14.73 -8.45 -13.94
CA ARG A 220 13.39 -8.81 -13.44
C ARG A 220 13.02 -8.01 -12.19
N ASP A 221 13.90 -7.89 -11.21
CA ASP A 221 13.62 -7.11 -9.99
C ASP A 221 13.44 -5.63 -10.31
N VAL A 222 14.32 -5.07 -11.16
CA VAL A 222 14.17 -3.69 -11.66
C VAL A 222 12.80 -3.48 -12.30
N ALA A 223 12.34 -4.45 -13.10
CA ALA A 223 11.05 -4.39 -13.77
C ALA A 223 9.85 -4.52 -12.80
N ILE A 224 9.93 -5.42 -11.81
CA ILE A 224 8.89 -5.59 -10.79
C ILE A 224 8.72 -4.32 -9.97
N TYR A 225 9.80 -3.83 -9.35
CA TYR A 225 9.73 -2.64 -8.52
C TYR A 225 9.46 -1.37 -9.35
N GLY A 226 9.94 -1.32 -10.59
CA GLY A 226 9.56 -0.30 -11.57
C GLY A 226 8.05 -0.30 -11.84
N GLY A 227 7.45 -1.47 -12.09
CA GLY A 227 6.01 -1.61 -12.29
C GLY A 227 5.18 -1.21 -11.06
N ILE A 228 5.63 -1.61 -9.86
CA ILE A 228 5.00 -1.20 -8.59
C ILE A 228 5.05 0.33 -8.45
N LEU A 229 6.21 0.94 -8.68
CA LEU A 229 6.38 2.38 -8.58
C LEU A 229 5.53 3.12 -9.61
N SER A 230 5.54 2.68 -10.88
CA SER A 230 4.74 3.29 -11.95
C SER A 230 3.26 3.29 -11.60
N PHE A 231 2.71 2.14 -11.18
CA PHE A 231 1.31 2.08 -10.74
C PHE A 231 1.08 2.94 -9.49
N GLY A 232 1.99 2.90 -8.52
CA GLY A 232 1.89 3.69 -7.29
C GLY A 232 1.84 5.20 -7.53
N LEU A 233 2.58 5.69 -8.52
CA LEU A 233 2.54 7.08 -8.96
C LEU A 233 1.22 7.39 -9.68
N ILE A 234 0.78 6.54 -10.60
CA ILE A 234 -0.52 6.68 -11.29
C ILE A 234 -1.67 6.72 -10.26
N PHE A 235 -1.67 5.80 -9.30
CA PHE A 235 -2.66 5.74 -8.24
C PHE A 235 -2.66 6.99 -7.36
N SER A 236 -1.48 7.54 -7.05
CA SER A 236 -1.35 8.80 -6.32
C SER A 236 -1.88 9.99 -7.13
N LEU A 237 -1.54 10.08 -8.42
CA LEU A 237 -1.95 11.16 -9.33
C LEU A 237 -3.45 11.16 -9.62
N THR A 238 -4.08 9.99 -9.68
CA THR A 238 -5.54 9.85 -9.82
C THR A 238 -6.33 10.15 -8.55
N GLY A 239 -5.64 10.55 -7.46
CA GLY A 239 -6.29 10.83 -6.18
C GLY A 239 -6.85 9.58 -5.52
N ARG A 240 -6.20 8.42 -5.71
CA ARG A 240 -6.54 7.13 -5.08
C ARG A 240 -7.92 6.58 -5.50
N ARG A 241 -8.38 6.91 -6.71
CA ARG A 241 -9.73 6.57 -7.21
C ARG A 241 -9.82 5.27 -8.01
N ILE A 242 -8.68 4.68 -8.38
CA ILE A 242 -8.65 3.44 -9.16
C ILE A 242 -9.11 2.27 -8.26
N LYS A 243 -10.05 1.47 -8.74
CA LYS A 243 -10.54 0.28 -8.01
C LYS A 243 -9.54 -0.87 -8.11
N SER A 244 -9.56 -1.76 -7.12
CA SER A 244 -8.72 -2.96 -7.11
C SER A 244 -8.98 -3.82 -8.36
N LEU A 245 -7.90 -4.36 -8.91
CA LEU A 245 -7.95 -5.31 -10.01
C LEU A 245 -8.64 -6.60 -9.55
N PRO A 246 -9.60 -7.19 -10.30
CA PRO A 246 -10.16 -8.48 -9.90
C PRO A 246 -9.07 -9.55 -9.76
N TRP A 247 -9.13 -10.35 -8.69
CA TRP A 247 -8.08 -11.30 -8.32
C TRP A 247 -7.70 -12.28 -9.44
N TYR A 248 -8.67 -12.71 -10.26
CA TYR A 248 -8.43 -13.62 -11.37
C TYR A 248 -7.65 -12.96 -12.51
N ILE A 249 -7.86 -11.66 -12.76
CA ILE A 249 -7.09 -10.90 -13.75
C ILE A 249 -5.66 -10.71 -13.26
N TRP A 250 -5.48 -10.41 -11.97
CA TRP A 250 -4.15 -10.35 -11.36
C TRP A 250 -3.39 -11.68 -11.48
N ILE A 251 -4.06 -12.82 -11.27
CA ILE A 251 -3.43 -14.13 -11.47
C ILE A 251 -3.05 -14.35 -12.93
N VAL A 252 -3.97 -14.14 -13.87
CA VAL A 252 -3.75 -14.46 -15.29
C VAL A 252 -2.75 -13.51 -15.97
N ILE A 253 -2.76 -12.22 -15.63
CA ILE A 253 -1.92 -11.20 -16.27
C ILE A 253 -0.63 -10.95 -15.47
N GLY A 254 -0.70 -10.98 -14.14
CA GLY A 254 0.42 -10.71 -13.27
C GLY A 254 1.24 -11.96 -12.96
N ILE A 255 0.63 -12.95 -12.31
CA ILE A 255 1.34 -14.12 -11.76
C ILE A 255 1.69 -15.14 -12.84
N PHE A 256 0.75 -15.45 -13.73
CA PHE A 256 0.92 -16.53 -14.69
C PHE A 256 2.09 -16.30 -15.67
N PRO A 257 2.29 -15.11 -16.27
CA PRO A 257 3.39 -14.90 -17.21
C PRO A 257 4.77 -14.97 -16.54
N ILE A 258 4.93 -14.34 -15.37
CA ILE A 258 6.20 -14.39 -14.62
C ILE A 258 6.44 -15.79 -14.03
N GLY A 259 5.37 -16.49 -13.65
CA GLY A 259 5.40 -17.86 -13.19
C GLY A 259 5.87 -18.81 -14.28
N ILE A 260 5.31 -18.73 -15.50
CA ILE A 260 5.79 -19.52 -16.65
C ILE A 260 7.24 -19.17 -16.97
N ASP A 261 7.58 -17.89 -17.08
CA ASP A 261 8.93 -17.46 -17.45
C ASP A 261 9.97 -17.95 -16.43
N GLY A 262 9.71 -17.72 -15.13
CA GLY A 262 10.58 -18.11 -14.04
C GLY A 262 10.66 -19.62 -13.85
N LEU A 263 9.53 -20.32 -13.84
CA LEU A 263 9.47 -21.77 -13.61
C LEU A 263 10.09 -22.55 -14.77
N SER A 264 9.76 -22.19 -16.02
CA SER A 264 10.38 -22.86 -17.18
C SER A 264 11.90 -22.63 -17.22
N GLN A 265 12.38 -21.45 -16.82
CA GLN A 265 13.82 -21.20 -16.69
C GLN A 265 14.41 -22.07 -15.58
N LEU A 266 13.81 -22.07 -14.37
CA LEU A 266 14.29 -22.81 -13.20
C LEU A 266 14.36 -24.32 -13.45
N LEU A 267 13.29 -24.91 -14.02
CA LEU A 267 13.21 -26.35 -14.29
C LEU A 267 14.19 -26.80 -15.40
N SER A 268 14.56 -25.89 -16.31
CA SER A 268 15.51 -26.17 -17.39
C SER A 268 16.98 -26.05 -16.98
N GLN A 269 17.28 -25.60 -15.75
CA GLN A 269 18.63 -25.32 -15.27
C GLN A 269 19.10 -26.34 -14.22
N PRO A 270 20.42 -26.62 -14.12
CA PRO A 270 20.97 -27.46 -13.06
C PRO A 270 20.70 -26.86 -11.67
N PRO A 271 20.42 -27.69 -10.65
CA PRO A 271 20.45 -29.16 -10.67
C PRO A 271 19.13 -29.82 -11.12
N LEU A 272 18.06 -29.05 -11.36
CA LEU A 272 16.72 -29.58 -11.59
C LEU A 272 16.60 -30.31 -12.92
N ASN A 273 17.22 -29.80 -13.98
CA ASN A 273 17.26 -30.47 -15.28
C ASN A 273 18.09 -31.78 -15.28
N SER A 274 18.71 -32.18 -14.16
CA SER A 274 19.41 -33.46 -14.04
C SER A 274 18.51 -34.58 -13.51
N VAL A 275 17.27 -34.29 -13.09
CA VAL A 275 16.35 -35.28 -12.51
C VAL A 275 15.06 -35.42 -13.34
N PRO A 276 14.55 -36.64 -13.59
CA PRO A 276 13.24 -36.84 -14.24
C PRO A 276 12.08 -36.26 -13.41
N PRO A 277 11.01 -35.73 -14.02
CA PRO A 277 10.77 -35.59 -15.47
C PRO A 277 11.47 -34.36 -16.09
N PHE A 278 12.16 -33.54 -15.29
CA PHE A 278 12.70 -32.26 -15.71
C PHE A 278 13.92 -32.36 -16.64
N SER A 279 14.59 -33.52 -16.67
CA SER A 279 15.66 -33.82 -17.63
C SER A 279 15.23 -33.78 -19.10
N LEU A 280 13.93 -33.78 -19.36
CA LEU A 280 13.38 -33.61 -20.71
C LEU A 280 13.34 -32.15 -21.17
N PHE A 281 13.47 -31.18 -20.26
CA PHE A 281 13.46 -29.76 -20.62
C PHE A 281 14.81 -29.32 -21.18
N SER A 282 14.81 -28.78 -22.40
CA SER A 282 15.99 -28.14 -22.97
C SER A 282 16.37 -26.90 -22.16
N PHE A 283 17.68 -26.69 -21.96
CA PHE A 283 18.19 -25.53 -21.25
C PHE A 283 17.65 -24.23 -21.86
N ARG A 284 17.09 -23.38 -21.00
CA ARG A 284 16.49 -22.11 -21.39
C ARG A 284 16.99 -20.99 -20.48
N GLU A 285 17.27 -19.85 -21.09
CA GLU A 285 17.59 -18.60 -20.42
C GLU A 285 16.63 -17.50 -20.91
N SER A 286 15.95 -16.80 -20.00
CA SER A 286 15.03 -15.73 -20.38
C SER A 286 15.76 -14.55 -21.01
N THR A 287 15.18 -13.94 -22.03
CA THR A 287 15.73 -12.72 -22.64
C THR A 287 15.54 -11.50 -21.74
N PRO A 288 16.35 -10.43 -21.89
CA PRO A 288 16.14 -9.18 -21.16
C PRO A 288 14.72 -8.63 -21.33
N LEU A 289 14.20 -8.66 -22.57
CA LEU A 289 12.84 -8.21 -22.88
C LEU A 289 11.78 -9.01 -22.12
N LEU A 290 11.88 -10.34 -22.12
CA LEU A 290 10.88 -11.19 -21.45
C LEU A 290 10.90 -11.01 -19.92
N ARG A 291 12.08 -10.84 -19.33
CA ARG A 291 12.23 -10.53 -17.90
C ARG A 291 11.60 -9.20 -17.54
N THR A 292 11.79 -8.19 -18.39
CA THR A 292 11.20 -6.87 -18.19
C THR A 292 9.70 -6.89 -18.36
N LEU A 293 9.19 -7.53 -19.41
CA LEU A 293 7.75 -7.60 -19.66
C LEU A 293 7.02 -8.34 -18.53
N THR A 294 7.46 -9.55 -18.20
CA THR A 294 6.81 -10.37 -17.17
C THR A 294 6.98 -9.76 -15.77
N GLY A 295 8.16 -9.19 -15.47
CA GLY A 295 8.42 -8.46 -14.23
C GLY A 295 7.54 -7.22 -14.07
N SER A 296 7.47 -6.37 -15.09
CA SER A 296 6.66 -5.14 -15.04
C SER A 296 5.16 -5.44 -14.99
N LEU A 297 4.67 -6.44 -15.73
CA LEU A 297 3.28 -6.90 -15.63
C LEU A 297 2.96 -7.36 -14.21
N PHE A 298 3.78 -8.24 -13.64
CA PHE A 298 3.60 -8.70 -12.27
C PHE A 298 3.63 -7.55 -11.26
N GLY A 299 4.63 -6.68 -11.32
CA GLY A 299 4.77 -5.55 -10.42
C GLY A 299 3.60 -4.57 -10.49
N ALA A 300 3.24 -4.12 -11.70
CA ALA A 300 2.16 -3.16 -11.90
C ALA A 300 0.79 -3.74 -11.51
N THR A 301 0.49 -4.98 -11.89
CA THR A 301 -0.79 -5.61 -11.54
C THR A 301 -0.89 -5.96 -10.05
N THR A 302 0.22 -6.32 -9.40
CA THR A 302 0.26 -6.55 -7.94
C THR A 302 0.01 -5.26 -7.18
N ALA A 303 0.61 -4.15 -7.60
CA ALA A 303 0.31 -2.84 -7.01
C ALA A 303 -1.14 -2.40 -7.31
N TRP A 304 -1.66 -2.69 -8.51
CA TRP A 304 -3.06 -2.41 -8.85
C TRP A 304 -4.05 -3.23 -8.03
N PHE A 305 -3.74 -4.49 -7.77
CA PHE A 305 -4.53 -5.30 -6.85
C PHE A 305 -4.46 -4.75 -5.41
N GLY A 306 -3.26 -4.52 -4.90
CA GLY A 306 -3.04 -4.24 -3.48
C GLY A 306 -3.30 -2.80 -3.03
N PHE A 307 -2.91 -1.78 -3.80
CA PHE A 307 -2.95 -0.39 -3.33
C PHE A 307 -4.37 0.13 -3.09
N PRO A 308 -5.37 -0.16 -3.95
CA PRO A 308 -6.76 0.19 -3.67
C PRO A 308 -7.32 -0.53 -2.43
N LEU A 309 -6.96 -1.80 -2.21
CA LEU A 309 -7.39 -2.54 -1.01
C LEU A 309 -6.83 -1.89 0.28
N VAL A 310 -5.55 -1.50 0.26
CA VAL A 310 -4.96 -0.75 1.38
C VAL A 310 -5.63 0.60 1.55
N GLU A 311 -5.98 1.30 0.45
CA GLU A 311 -6.68 2.59 0.54
C GLU A 311 -8.05 2.47 1.19
N GLU A 312 -8.81 1.39 0.96
CA GLU A 312 -10.09 1.15 1.63
C GLU A 312 -9.91 1.10 3.15
N THR A 313 -8.94 0.32 3.64
CA THR A 313 -8.61 0.26 5.07
C THR A 313 -8.11 1.60 5.62
N MET A 314 -7.28 2.32 4.85
CA MET A 314 -6.77 3.63 5.25
C MET A 314 -7.89 4.68 5.27
N ALA A 315 -8.87 4.60 4.37
CA ALA A 315 -10.02 5.49 4.33
C ALA A 315 -10.94 5.30 5.53
N GLU A 316 -11.21 4.04 5.91
CA GLU A 316 -11.93 3.71 7.13
C GLU A 316 -11.20 4.23 8.38
N THR A 317 -9.87 4.05 8.42
CA THR A 317 -9.03 4.56 9.51
C THR A 317 -9.12 6.09 9.60
N ARG A 318 -8.99 6.82 8.48
CA ARG A 318 -9.12 8.29 8.47
C ARG A 318 -10.49 8.74 8.97
N LYS A 319 -11.56 8.10 8.50
CA LYS A 319 -12.93 8.36 8.94
C LYS A 319 -13.09 8.16 10.46
N PHE A 320 -12.71 6.98 10.96
CA PHE A 320 -12.81 6.64 12.38
C PHE A 320 -11.99 7.62 13.25
N MET A 321 -10.76 7.94 12.83
CA MET A 321 -9.91 8.87 13.55
C MET A 321 -10.44 10.31 13.53
N ALA A 322 -11.01 10.76 12.40
CA ALA A 322 -11.65 12.06 12.28
C ALA A 322 -12.85 12.20 13.22
N GLU A 323 -13.70 11.16 13.31
CA GLU A 323 -14.82 11.11 14.27
C GLU A 323 -14.31 11.20 15.71
N LYS A 324 -13.26 10.44 16.05
CA LYS A 324 -12.63 10.45 17.38
C LYS A 324 -12.05 11.81 17.75
N PHE A 325 -11.36 12.48 16.82
CA PHE A 325 -10.75 13.79 17.06
C PHE A 325 -11.79 14.91 17.24
N SER A 326 -12.87 14.91 16.45
CA SER A 326 -13.94 15.90 16.57
C SER A 326 -14.68 15.77 17.90
N ARG A 327 -14.98 14.54 18.35
CA ARG A 327 -15.63 14.30 19.64
C ARG A 327 -14.77 14.70 20.83
N ASN A 328 -13.45 14.56 20.74
CA ASN A 328 -12.56 15.00 21.81
C ASN A 328 -12.38 16.53 21.85
N LYS A 329 -12.34 17.22 20.69
CA LYS A 329 -12.33 18.70 20.65
C LYS A 329 -13.57 19.31 21.30
N GLY A 330 -14.74 18.71 21.11
CA GLY A 330 -15.98 19.11 21.79
C GLY A 330 -15.95 18.96 23.32
N LYS A 331 -15.07 18.11 23.86
CA LYS A 331 -14.85 17.97 25.31
C LYS A 331 -13.85 18.98 25.87
N GLY A 332 -12.84 19.38 25.11
CA GLY A 332 -11.76 20.28 25.56
C GLY A 332 -12.11 21.77 25.56
N ASN A 333 -13.10 22.21 24.78
CA ASN A 333 -13.52 23.62 24.71
C ASN A 333 -14.51 24.05 25.82
N ARG A 334 -14.63 23.27 26.90
CA ARG A 334 -15.51 23.52 28.06
C ARG A 334 -14.78 23.26 29.38
N GLY A 335 -13.54 23.74 29.48
CA GLY A 335 -12.75 23.82 30.72
C GLY A 335 -12.54 25.26 31.11
#